data_AF-D6A0L0-F1
#
_entry.id   AF-D6A0L0-F1
#
_cell.length_a   1.000
_cell.length_b   1.000
_cell.length_c   1.000
_cell.angle_alpha   90.00
_cell.angle_beta   90.00
_cell.angle_gamma   90.00
#
_symmetry.space_group_name_H-M   'P 1'
#
loop_
_entity.id
_entity.type
_entity.pdbx_description
1 polymer ?
#
loop_
_entity_poly.entity_id
_entity_poly.type
_entity_poly.pdbx_seq_one_letter_code
_entity_poly.pdbx_strand_id
1 'polypeptide(L)'
;MTRGHDGGARTPPAKHRALLAAVVAAILALSAAIYVGAASDDGTGDRATAGDGRARHNPAAPASTGTWVGTWATSPVGGEPGTETTGMAGRSVRNVVHTSVGGTSARVTLSNLYGQSPLTVTHASIALSAGPGTAAALPGTLRPLTFTGAPTVVVPAGGQVVSDAVRLAVPADGDVLVTTYSPVESGPVTYHPHARQVSYVADGEHTRDTTGAPYTGRSTVWRYLTALDVLSSEADGTVVVLGDSLTDGVTSTTGADNRWPDVLSDRLREALATGRDLPRYGVVNEGISGNRILADGLGRPAENPSGLNRFGRDVLGRPHVRVVVVALGVNDILRHPGTADPDRIVAGMNALVAQAHAHGLKVVGATLMPFGGHRGHTDAREAVRQRINAEIRAGRVFDAVVDFDRALRDPYDPRRLRSDYDSGDHLHPSDKGYTRMAEVFDLDDLKGGAPARL
;
A
#
# COMPACT_ATOMS: atom_id res chain seq x y z
N MET A 1 -55.15 -23.86 -54.65
CA MET A 1 -56.44 -23.42 -54.08
C MET A 1 -56.19 -22.83 -52.70
N THR A 2 -56.84 -21.70 -52.41
CA THR A 2 -57.18 -21.07 -51.10
C THR A 2 -57.14 -21.98 -49.84
N ARG A 3 -56.81 -21.58 -48.59
CA ARG A 3 -56.73 -20.30 -47.81
C ARG A 3 -55.58 -20.41 -46.77
N GLY A 4 -55.12 -19.40 -45.99
CA GLY A 4 -55.38 -17.94 -45.94
C GLY A 4 -55.91 -17.42 -44.58
N HIS A 5 -55.06 -16.79 -43.73
CA HIS A 5 -55.42 -15.99 -42.52
C HIS A 5 -54.33 -14.94 -42.13
N ASP A 6 -54.78 -13.72 -41.83
CA ASP A 6 -54.38 -12.68 -40.85
C ASP A 6 -52.95 -12.65 -40.25
N GLY A 7 -52.31 -11.50 -39.98
CA GLY A 7 -52.83 -10.14 -39.79
C GLY A 7 -52.66 -9.69 -38.34
N GLY A 8 -51.72 -8.77 -38.03
CA GLY A 8 -51.51 -8.33 -36.64
C GLY A 8 -50.26 -7.49 -36.36
N ALA A 9 -50.30 -6.20 -36.69
CA ALA A 9 -49.35 -5.23 -36.13
C ALA A 9 -49.64 -5.00 -34.64
N ARG A 10 -48.63 -5.10 -33.76
CA ARG A 10 -48.78 -4.80 -32.32
C ARG A 10 -48.31 -3.38 -31.99
N THR A 11 -49.26 -2.49 -31.76
CA THR A 11 -49.05 -1.20 -31.09
C THR A 11 -48.71 -1.42 -29.60
N PRO A 12 -47.74 -0.69 -29.01
CA PRO A 12 -47.44 -0.80 -27.58
C PRO A 12 -48.52 -0.11 -26.72
N PRO A 13 -48.86 -0.63 -25.52
CA PRO A 13 -49.98 -0.15 -24.73
C PRO A 13 -49.69 1.17 -23.99
N ALA A 14 -50.53 2.18 -24.20
CA ALA A 14 -50.45 3.51 -23.58
C ALA A 14 -50.41 3.50 -22.02
N LYS A 15 -50.84 2.40 -21.39
CA LYS A 15 -50.91 2.23 -19.93
C LYS A 15 -49.56 2.44 -19.22
N HIS A 16 -48.43 2.07 -19.84
CA HIS A 16 -47.11 2.25 -19.22
C HIS A 16 -46.66 3.73 -19.21
N ARG A 17 -47.06 4.53 -20.20
CA ARG A 17 -46.76 5.98 -20.23
C ARG A 17 -47.58 6.74 -19.17
N ALA A 18 -48.83 6.34 -18.95
CA ALA A 18 -49.68 6.91 -17.90
C ALA A 18 -49.11 6.65 -16.49
N LEU A 19 -48.63 5.43 -16.22
CA LEU A 19 -48.00 5.09 -14.93
C LEU A 19 -46.71 5.90 -14.70
N LEU A 20 -45.85 6.02 -15.72
CA LEU A 20 -44.61 6.79 -15.63
C LEU A 20 -44.89 8.29 -15.39
N ALA A 21 -45.89 8.86 -16.07
CA ALA A 21 -46.30 10.24 -15.89
C ALA A 21 -46.84 10.50 -14.47
N ALA A 22 -47.61 9.57 -13.89
CA ALA A 22 -48.11 9.67 -12.52
C ALA A 22 -46.97 9.64 -11.48
N VAL A 23 -45.96 8.78 -11.68
CA VAL A 23 -44.78 8.71 -10.80
C VAL A 23 -43.96 9.99 -10.88
N VAL A 24 -43.71 10.54 -12.08
CA VAL A 24 -43.00 11.82 -12.24
C VAL A 24 -43.76 12.99 -11.60
N ALA A 25 -45.09 13.03 -11.75
CA ALA A 25 -45.91 14.07 -11.11
C ALA A 25 -45.85 13.98 -9.57
N ALA A 26 -45.86 12.77 -9.00
CA ALA A 26 -45.73 12.57 -7.55
C ALA A 26 -44.36 13.01 -7.02
N ILE A 27 -43.27 12.71 -7.76
CA ILE A 27 -41.92 13.15 -7.40
C ILE A 27 -41.82 14.68 -7.41
N LEU A 28 -42.33 15.34 -8.45
CA LEU A 28 -42.33 16.81 -8.55
C LEU A 28 -43.15 17.49 -7.44
N ALA A 29 -44.32 16.93 -7.09
CA ALA A 29 -45.13 17.43 -5.97
C ALA A 29 -44.42 17.30 -4.62
N LEU A 30 -43.73 16.17 -4.39
CA LEU A 30 -42.97 15.95 -3.16
C LEU A 30 -41.73 16.88 -3.08
N SER A 31 -41.03 17.08 -4.20
CA SER A 31 -39.92 18.04 -4.28
C SER A 31 -40.36 19.48 -4.03
N ALA A 32 -41.52 19.89 -4.54
CA ALA A 32 -42.08 21.22 -4.28
C ALA A 32 -42.44 21.40 -2.79
N ALA A 33 -43.05 20.39 -2.15
CA ALA A 33 -43.38 20.44 -0.73
C ALA A 33 -42.13 20.59 0.17
N ILE A 34 -41.04 19.89 -0.16
CA ILE A 34 -39.75 20.01 0.54
C ILE A 34 -39.16 21.41 0.34
N TYR A 35 -39.24 21.97 -0.87
CA TYR A 35 -38.71 23.31 -1.17
C TYR A 35 -39.47 24.43 -0.47
N VAL A 36 -40.81 24.32 -0.35
CA VAL A 36 -41.62 25.27 0.42
C VAL A 36 -41.35 25.14 1.93
N GLY A 37 -41.25 23.92 2.46
CA GLY A 37 -40.97 23.69 3.88
C GLY A 37 -39.56 24.14 4.34
N ALA A 38 -38.58 24.17 3.43
CA ALA A 38 -37.23 24.65 3.70
C ALA A 38 -37.05 26.17 3.50
N ALA A 39 -38.03 26.86 2.91
CA ALA A 39 -37.97 28.28 2.58
C ALA A 39 -38.86 29.16 3.49
N SER A 40 -39.37 28.61 4.59
CA SER A 40 -40.29 29.29 5.52
C SER A 40 -39.87 29.20 6.99
N ASP A 41 -38.55 29.27 7.26
CA ASP A 41 -37.98 29.41 8.61
C ASP A 41 -36.95 30.57 8.65
N ASP A 42 -37.42 31.76 8.28
CA ASP A 42 -36.75 33.04 8.59
C ASP A 42 -37.41 33.63 9.87
N GLY A 43 -36.61 33.80 10.92
CA GLY A 43 -37.11 33.92 12.30
C GLY A 43 -37.39 35.33 12.84
N THR A 44 -37.25 35.44 14.18
CA THR A 44 -37.60 36.54 15.13
C THR A 44 -39.00 36.40 15.76
N GLY A 45 -39.20 36.45 17.09
CA GLY A 45 -38.28 36.39 18.24
C GLY A 45 -38.86 37.12 19.46
N ASP A 46 -38.65 36.63 20.70
CA ASP A 46 -38.57 37.51 21.89
C ASP A 46 -37.92 36.85 23.14
N ARG A 47 -37.75 37.64 24.20
CA ARG A 47 -36.78 37.51 25.31
C ARG A 47 -37.25 36.77 26.58
N ALA A 48 -36.23 36.40 27.37
CA ALA A 48 -36.23 36.09 28.82
C ALA A 48 -36.91 34.76 29.22
N THR A 49 -36.36 33.95 30.14
CA THR A 49 -35.78 34.32 31.45
C THR A 49 -34.46 33.60 31.79
N ALA A 50 -33.82 34.03 32.88
CA ALA A 50 -32.53 33.51 33.35
C ALA A 50 -32.62 32.11 33.99
N GLY A 51 -31.57 31.31 33.78
CA GLY A 51 -31.36 30.02 34.43
C GLY A 51 -29.86 29.68 34.48
N ASP A 52 -29.38 29.31 35.66
CA ASP A 52 -27.96 29.04 35.96
C ASP A 52 -27.39 27.87 35.12
N GLY A 53 -26.17 28.01 34.60
CA GLY A 53 -25.63 27.08 33.62
C GLY A 53 -24.23 27.38 33.13
N ARG A 54 -23.24 26.70 33.74
CA ARG A 54 -21.83 26.58 33.33
C ARG A 54 -21.56 26.92 31.86
N ALA A 55 -20.66 27.88 31.62
CA ALA A 55 -20.14 28.18 30.30
C ALA A 55 -19.65 26.89 29.62
N ARG A 56 -20.36 26.48 28.55
CA ARG A 56 -19.90 25.42 27.67
C ARG A 56 -18.73 25.97 26.85
N HIS A 57 -17.53 25.87 27.42
CA HIS A 57 -16.33 25.80 26.60
C HIS A 57 -16.48 24.56 25.71
N ASN A 58 -16.94 24.77 24.48
CA ASN A 58 -16.46 23.98 23.36
C ASN A 58 -15.08 24.55 23.04
N PRO A 59 -13.96 23.96 23.51
CA PRO A 59 -12.76 24.05 22.72
C PRO A 59 -13.11 23.36 21.41
N ALA A 60 -13.27 24.14 20.34
CA ALA A 60 -13.02 23.58 19.02
C ALA A 60 -11.63 22.94 19.12
N ALA A 61 -11.55 21.62 18.96
CA ALA A 61 -10.27 20.94 18.99
C ALA A 61 -9.38 21.66 17.96
N PRO A 62 -8.12 22.02 18.31
CA PRO A 62 -7.28 22.74 17.38
C PRO A 62 -7.26 21.97 16.07
N ALA A 63 -7.57 22.65 14.97
CA ALA A 63 -7.55 22.05 13.64
C ALA A 63 -6.20 21.34 13.49
N SER A 64 -6.23 20.02 13.28
CA SER A 64 -5.03 19.20 13.45
C SER A 64 -4.01 19.58 12.39
N THR A 65 -3.03 20.40 12.77
CA THR A 65 -1.94 20.86 11.92
C THR A 65 -1.03 19.67 11.65
N GLY A 66 -1.17 19.08 10.46
CA GLY A 66 -0.38 17.94 10.05
C GLY A 66 -0.80 17.41 8.69
N THR A 67 0.10 16.65 8.10
CA THR A 67 -0.04 16.01 6.81
C THR A 67 -0.17 14.50 7.02
N TRP A 68 -1.09 13.87 6.29
CA TRP A 68 -1.10 12.41 6.21
C TRP A 68 0.07 11.94 5.36
N VAL A 69 0.91 11.08 5.92
CA VAL A 69 2.05 10.45 5.23
C VAL A 69 2.00 8.94 5.47
N GLY A 70 2.44 8.17 4.47
CA GLY A 70 2.62 6.73 4.63
C GLY A 70 3.85 6.48 5.50
N THR A 71 3.68 5.76 6.60
CA THR A 71 4.81 5.29 7.43
C THR A 71 5.16 3.84 7.18
N TRP A 72 4.18 3.06 6.74
CA TRP A 72 4.35 1.70 6.25
C TRP A 72 3.28 1.39 5.20
N ALA A 73 3.63 0.61 4.18
CA ALA A 73 2.68 0.04 3.24
C ALA A 73 3.22 -1.30 2.71
N THR A 74 2.34 -2.06 2.05
CA THR A 74 2.73 -3.26 1.29
C THR A 74 1.73 -3.52 0.18
N SER A 75 2.24 -4.01 -0.95
CA SER A 75 1.41 -4.31 -2.11
C SER A 75 0.72 -5.66 -1.93
N PRO A 76 -0.62 -5.77 -2.06
CA PRO A 76 -1.29 -7.06 -2.07
C PRO A 76 -0.91 -7.84 -3.34
N VAL A 77 -0.56 -9.12 -3.18
CA VAL A 77 0.03 -9.94 -4.26
C VAL A 77 -0.95 -10.93 -4.87
N GLY A 78 -1.88 -11.47 -4.09
CA GLY A 78 -2.82 -12.48 -4.56
C GLY A 78 -3.90 -12.83 -3.54
N GLY A 79 -4.62 -13.92 -3.82
CA GLY A 79 -5.44 -14.61 -2.83
C GLY A 79 -4.59 -15.64 -2.08
N GLU A 80 -4.68 -15.71 -0.75
CA GLU A 80 -3.94 -16.71 0.02
C GLU A 80 -4.47 -18.12 -0.29
N PRO A 81 -3.62 -19.05 -0.78
CA PRO A 81 -4.08 -20.40 -1.14
C PRO A 81 -4.66 -21.16 0.05
N GLY A 82 -5.78 -21.85 -0.16
CA GLY A 82 -6.49 -22.61 0.87
C GLY A 82 -7.42 -21.77 1.74
N THR A 83 -7.65 -20.51 1.39
CA THR A 83 -8.56 -19.58 2.11
C THR A 83 -9.79 -19.17 1.29
N GLU A 84 -9.99 -19.78 0.13
CA GLU A 84 -10.95 -19.35 -0.91
C GLU A 84 -12.40 -19.28 -0.41
N THR A 85 -12.79 -20.21 0.46
CA THR A 85 -14.14 -20.26 1.05
C THR A 85 -14.19 -19.59 2.43
N THR A 86 -13.39 -20.08 3.38
CA THR A 86 -13.50 -19.74 4.80
C THR A 86 -12.78 -18.44 5.19
N GLY A 87 -11.78 -18.03 4.42
CA GLY A 87 -10.93 -16.89 4.75
C GLY A 87 -10.24 -17.04 6.11
N MET A 88 -10.39 -16.01 6.94
CA MET A 88 -9.99 -15.99 8.36
C MET A 88 -11.21 -15.92 9.30
N ALA A 89 -12.36 -16.48 8.89
CA ALA A 89 -13.57 -16.47 9.70
C ALA A 89 -13.37 -17.10 11.08
N GLY A 90 -13.89 -16.42 12.11
CA GLY A 90 -13.74 -16.82 13.51
C GLY A 90 -12.35 -16.57 14.09
N ARG A 91 -11.43 -15.89 13.39
CA ARG A 91 -10.04 -15.70 13.82
C ARG A 91 -9.63 -14.23 13.88
N SER A 92 -8.82 -13.89 14.88
CA SER A 92 -8.18 -12.58 15.00
C SER A 92 -6.80 -12.60 14.37
N VAL A 93 -6.60 -11.78 13.35
CA VAL A 93 -5.32 -11.65 12.63
C VAL A 93 -4.61 -10.39 13.12
N ARG A 94 -3.44 -10.55 13.75
CA ARG A 94 -2.58 -9.47 14.25
C ARG A 94 -1.37 -9.32 13.32
N ASN A 95 -1.48 -8.41 12.36
CA ASN A 95 -0.35 -7.99 11.53
C ASN A 95 0.61 -7.15 12.38
N VAL A 96 1.91 -7.41 12.27
CA VAL A 96 2.98 -6.55 12.82
C VAL A 96 3.62 -5.79 11.67
N VAL A 97 3.74 -4.47 11.80
CA VAL A 97 4.32 -3.58 10.78
C VAL A 97 5.30 -2.60 11.42
N HIS A 98 6.43 -2.36 10.74
CA HIS A 98 7.51 -1.49 11.21
C HIS A 98 7.36 -0.08 10.59
N THR A 99 7.47 0.99 11.39
CA THR A 99 7.18 2.38 10.97
C THR A 99 8.43 3.16 10.56
N SER A 100 8.43 3.78 9.38
CA SER A 100 9.52 4.69 8.98
C SER A 100 9.50 6.03 9.73
N VAL A 101 8.32 6.66 9.84
CA VAL A 101 8.10 7.98 10.46
C VAL A 101 6.96 8.00 11.47
N GLY A 102 7.08 8.89 12.47
CA GLY A 102 6.10 9.05 13.53
C GLY A 102 4.99 10.05 13.23
N GLY A 103 3.93 10.01 14.06
CA GLY A 103 2.82 10.94 14.02
C GLY A 103 1.88 10.84 15.22
N THR A 104 0.93 11.76 15.31
CA THR A 104 0.04 11.92 16.49
C THR A 104 -1.29 11.17 16.39
N SER A 105 -1.64 10.74 15.18
CA SER A 105 -2.80 9.92 14.87
C SER A 105 -2.45 8.95 13.75
N ALA A 106 -3.16 7.83 13.69
CA ALA A 106 -2.98 6.80 12.68
C ALA A 106 -4.30 6.46 11.98
N ARG A 107 -4.22 5.89 10.77
CA ARG A 107 -5.32 5.20 10.09
C ARG A 107 -4.74 4.05 9.26
N VAL A 108 -5.54 3.01 9.01
CA VAL A 108 -5.10 1.82 8.25
C VAL A 108 -5.92 1.64 6.98
N THR A 109 -5.31 1.08 5.94
CA THR A 109 -6.04 0.61 4.75
C THR A 109 -6.19 -0.91 4.79
N LEU A 110 -7.43 -1.38 4.81
CA LEU A 110 -7.79 -2.79 4.67
C LEU A 110 -8.26 -3.05 3.23
N SER A 111 -7.77 -4.13 2.63
CA SER A 111 -8.00 -4.51 1.25
C SER A 111 -8.64 -5.90 1.15
N ASN A 112 -9.62 -6.02 0.26
CA ASN A 112 -10.25 -7.25 -0.17
C ASN A 112 -10.10 -7.42 -1.70
N LEU A 113 -9.00 -6.90 -2.26
CA LEU A 113 -8.72 -6.85 -3.70
C LEU A 113 -8.86 -8.22 -4.40
N TYR A 114 -8.37 -9.29 -3.79
CA TYR A 114 -8.42 -10.64 -4.35
C TYR A 114 -9.62 -11.46 -3.86
N GLY A 115 -10.35 -10.98 -2.85
CA GLY A 115 -11.55 -11.63 -2.33
C GLY A 115 -12.69 -11.62 -3.34
N GLN A 116 -13.38 -12.76 -3.46
CA GLN A 116 -14.53 -12.95 -4.36
C GLN A 116 -15.88 -12.74 -3.66
N SER A 117 -15.87 -12.59 -2.33
CA SER A 117 -17.04 -12.25 -1.50
C SER A 117 -16.74 -11.06 -0.57
N PRO A 118 -17.77 -10.35 -0.06
CA PRO A 118 -17.56 -9.21 0.83
C PRO A 118 -16.93 -9.62 2.18
N LEU A 119 -15.82 -8.99 2.54
CA LEU A 119 -15.12 -9.17 3.81
C LEU A 119 -15.81 -8.35 4.91
N THR A 120 -16.33 -9.01 5.95
CA THR A 120 -17.02 -8.34 7.07
C THR A 120 -16.12 -8.29 8.31
N VAL A 121 -15.42 -7.19 8.51
CA VAL A 121 -14.61 -6.96 9.72
C VAL A 121 -15.52 -6.35 10.79
N THR A 122 -15.82 -7.08 11.87
CA THR A 122 -16.67 -6.56 12.96
C THR A 122 -15.88 -5.87 14.07
N HIS A 123 -14.59 -6.18 14.15
CA HIS A 123 -13.67 -5.59 15.10
C HIS A 123 -12.31 -5.40 14.47
N ALA A 124 -11.70 -4.24 14.70
CA ALA A 124 -10.30 -3.99 14.42
C ALA A 124 -9.68 -3.10 15.50
N SER A 125 -8.36 -3.18 15.65
CA SER A 125 -7.59 -2.39 16.61
C SER A 125 -6.18 -2.09 16.13
N ILE A 126 -5.58 -1.07 16.73
CA ILE A 126 -4.18 -0.70 16.57
C ILE A 126 -3.53 -0.50 17.94
N ALA A 127 -2.27 -0.91 18.11
CA ALA A 127 -1.48 -0.66 19.31
C ALA A 127 0.01 -0.57 18.94
N LEU A 128 0.85 -0.04 19.83
CA LEU A 128 2.30 -0.23 19.71
C LEU A 128 2.66 -1.63 20.23
N SER A 129 3.70 -2.25 19.68
CA SER A 129 4.23 -3.50 20.24
C SER A 129 4.88 -3.26 21.62
N ALA A 130 4.81 -4.25 22.50
CA ALA A 130 5.55 -4.26 23.76
C ALA A 130 7.06 -4.58 23.57
N GLY A 131 7.47 -4.98 22.36
CA GLY A 131 8.88 -5.20 22.00
C GLY A 131 9.08 -6.05 20.74
N PRO A 132 10.32 -6.38 20.38
CA PRO A 132 10.61 -7.22 19.22
C PRO A 132 10.05 -8.64 19.38
N GLY A 133 9.47 -9.20 18.30
CA GLY A 133 9.11 -10.62 18.23
C GLY A 133 8.01 -11.10 19.18
N THR A 134 7.22 -10.19 19.76
CA THR A 134 6.06 -10.51 20.62
C THR A 134 4.72 -10.09 19.99
N ALA A 135 3.66 -10.82 20.35
CA ALA A 135 2.28 -10.43 20.05
C ALA A 135 1.69 -9.44 21.08
N ALA A 136 2.39 -9.19 22.19
CA ALA A 136 1.93 -8.34 23.29
C ALA A 136 1.95 -6.85 22.90
N ALA A 137 0.91 -6.11 23.28
CA ALA A 137 0.79 -4.68 23.04
C ALA A 137 1.33 -3.87 24.21
N LEU A 138 1.98 -2.73 23.92
CA LEU A 138 2.45 -1.80 24.95
C LEU A 138 1.25 -1.27 25.75
N PRO A 139 1.23 -1.39 27.09
CA PRO A 139 0.09 -1.00 27.92
C PRO A 139 -0.36 0.45 27.67
N GLY A 140 -1.67 0.67 27.63
CA GLY A 140 -2.27 1.99 27.39
C GLY A 140 -2.25 2.47 25.93
N THR A 141 -1.58 1.77 25.00
CA THR A 141 -1.52 2.18 23.58
C THR A 141 -2.66 1.65 22.72
N LEU A 142 -3.32 0.55 23.11
CA LEU A 142 -4.37 -0.07 22.29
C LEU A 142 -5.55 0.89 22.04
N ARG A 143 -5.96 0.99 20.77
CA ARG A 143 -7.13 1.74 20.32
C ARG A 143 -8.00 0.84 19.43
N PRO A 144 -9.31 0.75 19.67
CA PRO A 144 -10.24 0.24 18.66
C PRO A 144 -10.20 1.13 17.42
N LEU A 145 -10.33 0.51 16.24
CA LEU A 145 -10.52 1.21 14.97
C LEU A 145 -12.01 1.27 14.65
N THR A 146 -12.42 2.33 13.94
CA THR A 146 -13.77 2.50 13.40
C THR A 146 -13.69 2.85 11.91
N PHE A 147 -14.82 2.72 11.23
CA PHE A 147 -15.00 3.05 9.82
C PHE A 147 -16.31 3.84 9.71
N THR A 148 -16.24 5.12 9.34
CA THR A 148 -17.38 6.04 9.36
C THR A 148 -18.12 6.08 10.73
N GLY A 149 -17.36 5.95 11.82
CA GLY A 149 -17.85 5.93 13.20
C GLY A 149 -18.34 4.56 13.71
N ALA A 150 -18.44 3.53 12.86
CA ALA A 150 -18.85 2.18 13.26
C ALA A 150 -17.66 1.26 13.52
N PRO A 151 -17.72 0.31 14.48
CA PRO A 151 -16.67 -0.69 14.67
C PRO A 151 -16.65 -1.77 13.56
N THR A 152 -17.79 -1.95 12.88
CA THR A 152 -17.98 -2.93 11.81
C THR A 152 -17.89 -2.27 10.45
N VAL A 153 -17.24 -2.92 9.49
CA VAL A 153 -17.20 -2.53 8.08
C VAL A 153 -17.35 -3.76 7.16
N VAL A 154 -17.99 -3.56 6.01
CA VAL A 154 -18.05 -4.53 4.92
C VAL A 154 -17.20 -4.00 3.77
N VAL A 155 -16.10 -4.68 3.47
CA VAL A 155 -15.23 -4.36 2.32
C VAL A 155 -15.69 -5.19 1.12
N PRO A 156 -16.18 -4.57 0.03
CA PRO A 156 -16.68 -5.33 -1.11
C PRO A 156 -15.56 -6.16 -1.77
N ALA A 157 -15.95 -7.22 -2.49
CA ALA A 157 -15.03 -8.00 -3.32
C ALA A 157 -14.30 -7.06 -4.32
N GLY A 158 -12.98 -7.20 -4.44
CA GLY A 158 -12.15 -6.29 -5.24
C GLY A 158 -11.91 -4.90 -4.63
N GLY A 159 -12.49 -4.60 -3.45
CA GLY A 159 -12.46 -3.28 -2.84
C GLY A 159 -11.38 -3.08 -1.77
N GLN A 160 -11.33 -1.87 -1.22
CA GLN A 160 -10.54 -1.51 -0.05
C GLN A 160 -11.27 -0.43 0.76
N VAL A 161 -10.90 -0.27 2.03
CA VAL A 161 -11.42 0.78 2.91
C VAL A 161 -10.31 1.34 3.79
N VAL A 162 -10.39 2.63 4.11
CA VAL A 162 -9.51 3.30 5.07
C VAL A 162 -10.27 3.47 6.38
N SER A 163 -9.63 3.21 7.52
CA SER A 163 -10.25 3.47 8.82
C SER A 163 -10.42 4.97 9.08
N ASP A 164 -11.29 5.29 10.04
CA ASP A 164 -11.27 6.60 10.67
C ASP A 164 -9.90 6.85 11.32
N ALA A 165 -9.55 8.12 11.50
CA ALA A 165 -8.32 8.52 12.18
C ALA A 165 -8.43 8.29 13.70
N VAL A 166 -7.44 7.65 14.30
CA VAL A 166 -7.40 7.37 15.73
C VAL A 166 -6.17 8.00 16.39
N ARG A 167 -6.36 8.62 17.56
CA ARG A 167 -5.28 9.25 18.32
C ARG A 167 -4.40 8.20 19.00
N LEU A 168 -3.21 8.03 18.43
CA LEU A 168 -2.12 7.19 18.89
C LEU A 168 -0.83 7.90 18.51
N ALA A 169 0.04 8.17 19.50
CA ALA A 169 1.39 8.62 19.23
C ALA A 169 2.18 7.42 18.68
N VAL A 170 2.34 7.40 17.35
CA VAL A 170 3.12 6.38 16.65
C VAL A 170 4.56 6.88 16.57
N PRO A 171 5.56 6.14 17.09
CA PRO A 171 6.96 6.51 16.93
C PRO A 171 7.41 6.28 15.48
N ALA A 172 8.46 6.98 15.07
CA ALA A 172 9.32 6.47 13.99
C ALA A 172 10.11 5.27 14.53
N ASP A 173 10.50 4.34 13.66
CA ASP A 173 11.37 3.20 14.01
C ASP A 173 10.73 2.28 15.06
N GLY A 174 9.47 1.86 14.83
CA GLY A 174 8.72 1.11 15.83
C GLY A 174 7.71 0.11 15.26
N ASP A 175 7.55 -1.00 15.98
CA ASP A 175 6.55 -2.01 15.67
C ASP A 175 5.14 -1.57 16.09
N VAL A 176 4.21 -1.64 15.15
CA VAL A 176 2.78 -1.41 15.34
C VAL A 176 2.02 -2.71 15.09
N LEU A 177 1.13 -3.03 16.03
CA LEU A 177 0.22 -4.18 15.96
C LEU A 177 -1.13 -3.71 15.41
N VAL A 178 -1.54 -4.24 14.25
CA VAL A 178 -2.89 -4.01 13.69
C VAL A 178 -3.65 -5.33 13.71
N THR A 179 -4.72 -5.40 14.49
CA THR A 179 -5.56 -6.60 14.58
C THR A 179 -6.88 -6.42 13.84
N THR A 180 -7.30 -7.42 13.07
CA THR A 180 -8.65 -7.52 12.46
C THR A 180 -9.33 -8.83 12.84
N TYR A 181 -10.64 -8.81 13.03
CA TYR A 181 -11.47 -10.00 13.25
C TYR A 181 -12.70 -10.01 12.33
N SER A 182 -12.92 -11.13 11.63
CA SER A 182 -14.17 -11.44 10.91
C SER A 182 -14.84 -12.65 11.56
N PRO A 183 -16.13 -12.60 11.91
CA PRO A 183 -16.90 -13.77 12.31
C PRO A 183 -17.52 -14.53 11.12
N VAL A 184 -17.39 -14.01 9.89
CA VAL A 184 -18.06 -14.53 8.68
C VAL A 184 -17.05 -14.99 7.64
N GLU A 185 -17.37 -16.09 6.95
CA GLU A 185 -16.62 -16.62 5.81
C GLU A 185 -16.54 -15.60 4.67
N SER A 186 -15.32 -15.32 4.21
CA SER A 186 -15.04 -14.42 3.08
C SER A 186 -13.67 -14.72 2.50
N GLY A 187 -13.55 -14.91 1.19
CA GLY A 187 -12.30 -15.43 0.62
C GLY A 187 -12.14 -15.23 -0.89
N PRO A 188 -10.94 -15.50 -1.44
CA PRO A 188 -9.69 -15.77 -0.69
C PRO A 188 -9.19 -14.52 0.06
N VAL A 189 -8.37 -14.74 1.08
CA VAL A 189 -7.73 -13.67 1.85
C VAL A 189 -6.82 -12.87 0.93
N THR A 190 -7.04 -11.55 0.86
CA THR A 190 -6.06 -10.65 0.21
C THR A 190 -4.80 -10.60 1.07
N TYR A 191 -3.65 -11.01 0.51
CA TYR A 191 -2.43 -11.16 1.30
C TYR A 191 -1.15 -10.69 0.58
N HIS A 192 -0.10 -10.55 1.37
CA HIS A 192 1.26 -10.33 0.90
C HIS A 192 2.19 -11.44 1.47
N PRO A 193 2.84 -12.27 0.62
CA PRO A 193 3.48 -13.54 1.01
C PRO A 193 4.86 -13.42 1.68
N HIS A 194 5.49 -12.25 1.68
CA HIS A 194 6.89 -12.10 2.10
C HIS A 194 7.10 -10.98 3.11
N ALA A 195 6.24 -10.91 4.13
CA ALA A 195 6.25 -9.83 5.12
C ALA A 195 7.63 -9.49 5.73
N ARG A 196 8.57 -10.46 5.78
CA ARG A 196 9.83 -10.42 6.57
C ARG A 196 9.62 -10.09 8.06
N GLN A 197 8.37 -10.05 8.52
CA GLN A 197 7.95 -9.82 9.88
C GLN A 197 7.10 -10.99 10.37
N VAL A 198 7.17 -11.26 11.68
CA VAL A 198 6.31 -12.27 12.31
C VAL A 198 5.00 -11.61 12.70
N SER A 199 3.94 -11.95 11.99
CA SER A 199 2.55 -11.66 12.35
C SER A 199 1.90 -12.86 13.06
N TYR A 200 0.78 -12.64 13.71
CA TYR A 200 0.15 -13.64 14.58
C TYR A 200 -1.34 -13.86 14.30
N VAL A 201 -1.85 -15.02 14.72
CA VAL A 201 -3.26 -15.39 14.61
C VAL A 201 -3.72 -16.01 15.93
N ALA A 202 -4.91 -15.62 16.38
CA ALA A 202 -5.64 -16.25 17.48
C ALA A 202 -7.01 -16.73 16.96
N ASP A 203 -7.52 -17.82 17.51
CA ASP A 203 -8.91 -18.24 17.26
C ASP A 203 -9.84 -17.50 18.24
N GLY A 204 -10.97 -16.98 17.77
CA GLY A 204 -11.85 -16.09 18.53
C GLY A 204 -11.59 -14.59 18.34
N GLU A 205 -12.40 -13.75 19.00
CA GLU A 205 -12.30 -12.29 19.01
C GLU A 205 -11.30 -11.85 20.09
N HIS A 206 -10.14 -11.37 19.68
CA HIS A 206 -9.03 -10.97 20.56
C HIS A 206 -8.44 -9.60 20.18
N THR A 207 -9.14 -8.79 19.39
CA THR A 207 -8.68 -7.46 18.96
C THR A 207 -8.38 -6.52 20.11
N ARG A 208 -8.99 -6.71 21.28
CA ARG A 208 -8.73 -5.94 22.51
C ARG A 208 -7.73 -6.60 23.48
N ASP A 209 -7.21 -7.79 23.17
CA ASP A 209 -6.19 -8.42 24.00
C ASP A 209 -4.84 -7.70 23.85
N THR A 210 -4.32 -7.22 24.98
CA THR A 210 -2.98 -6.62 25.07
C THR A 210 -1.90 -7.61 25.47
N THR A 211 -2.25 -8.79 25.99
CA THR A 211 -1.28 -9.73 26.56
C THR A 211 -0.47 -10.48 25.50
N GLY A 212 -1.04 -10.65 24.31
CA GLY A 212 -0.49 -11.52 23.26
C GLY A 212 -0.74 -13.01 23.52
N ALA A 213 -1.26 -13.42 24.68
CA ALA A 213 -1.37 -14.82 25.07
C ALA A 213 -2.28 -15.69 24.17
N PRO A 214 -3.43 -15.18 23.64
CA PRO A 214 -4.26 -15.95 22.71
C PRO A 214 -3.62 -16.20 21.33
N TYR A 215 -2.58 -15.44 20.97
CA TYR A 215 -1.96 -15.41 19.64
C TYR A 215 -0.93 -16.53 19.44
N THR A 216 -1.42 -17.77 19.47
CA THR A 216 -0.60 -18.98 19.36
C THR A 216 -0.13 -19.29 17.94
N GLY A 217 -0.87 -18.84 16.92
CA GLY A 217 -0.47 -18.97 15.52
C GLY A 217 0.56 -17.91 15.13
N ARG A 218 1.66 -18.33 14.50
CA ARG A 218 2.68 -17.44 13.90
C ARG A 218 2.65 -17.52 12.38
N SER A 219 2.91 -16.40 11.71
CA SER A 219 2.84 -16.31 10.24
C SER A 219 3.82 -15.26 9.71
N THR A 220 4.40 -15.48 8.54
CA THR A 220 5.33 -14.54 7.87
C THR A 220 4.70 -13.90 6.63
N VAL A 221 3.37 -13.71 6.66
CA VAL A 221 2.59 -13.04 5.62
C VAL A 221 1.71 -11.97 6.27
N TRP A 222 1.48 -10.87 5.58
CA TRP A 222 0.47 -9.88 5.96
C TRP A 222 -0.86 -10.22 5.29
N ARG A 223 -1.98 -10.06 6.02
CA ARG A 223 -3.34 -10.34 5.53
C ARG A 223 -4.22 -9.12 5.70
N TYR A 224 -4.97 -8.79 4.66
CA TYR A 224 -5.90 -7.66 4.52
C TYR A 224 -5.28 -6.26 4.66
N LEU A 225 -4.28 -6.06 5.51
CA LEU A 225 -3.62 -4.77 5.74
C LEU A 225 -2.68 -4.42 4.58
N THR A 226 -2.82 -3.21 4.03
CA THR A 226 -1.99 -2.72 2.89
C THR A 226 -1.38 -1.32 3.11
N ALA A 227 -1.83 -0.57 4.12
CA ALA A 227 -1.18 0.68 4.51
C ALA A 227 -1.42 1.00 5.99
N LEU A 228 -0.43 1.69 6.58
CA LEU A 228 -0.52 2.43 7.84
C LEU A 228 -0.05 3.85 7.54
N ASP A 229 -1.00 4.79 7.58
CA ASP A 229 -0.71 6.21 7.44
C ASP A 229 -0.68 6.85 8.83
N VAL A 230 0.18 7.85 9.01
CA VAL A 230 0.21 8.70 10.21
C VAL A 230 -0.04 10.16 9.86
N LEU A 231 -0.71 10.86 10.77
CA LEU A 231 -0.85 12.31 10.74
C LEU A 231 0.37 12.92 11.44
N SER A 232 1.30 13.45 10.65
CA SER A 232 2.57 14.01 11.15
C SER A 232 2.59 15.53 10.98
N SER A 233 3.11 16.23 11.99
CA SER A 233 3.40 17.67 11.94
C SER A 233 4.83 17.98 11.48
N GLU A 234 5.67 16.96 11.29
CA GLU A 234 7.09 17.10 10.97
C GLU A 234 7.47 16.51 9.61
N ALA A 235 6.65 15.62 9.04
CA ALA A 235 6.97 14.93 7.79
C ALA A 235 6.55 15.74 6.54
N ASP A 236 7.47 15.84 5.59
CA ASP A 236 7.32 16.57 4.32
C ASP A 236 6.64 15.75 3.21
N GLY A 237 6.37 14.47 3.46
CA GLY A 237 5.73 13.55 2.52
C GLY A 237 6.21 12.11 2.61
N THR A 238 6.03 11.38 1.50
CA THR A 238 6.36 9.95 1.39
C THR A 238 7.22 9.64 0.17
N VAL A 239 8.24 8.79 0.38
CA VAL A 239 8.98 8.06 -0.65
C VAL A 239 8.30 6.69 -0.81
N VAL A 240 7.90 6.34 -2.03
CA VAL A 240 7.41 5.00 -2.34
C VAL A 240 8.49 4.21 -3.06
N VAL A 241 8.87 3.06 -2.52
CA VAL A 241 9.83 2.15 -3.17
C VAL A 241 9.06 1.05 -3.92
N LEU A 242 8.95 1.22 -5.24
CA LEU A 242 8.32 0.27 -6.16
C LEU A 242 9.37 -0.73 -6.66
N GLY A 243 9.29 -1.98 -6.22
CA GLY A 243 10.32 -2.97 -6.53
C GLY A 243 9.86 -4.42 -6.59
N ASP A 244 10.82 -5.33 -6.80
CA ASP A 244 10.58 -6.78 -6.80
C ASP A 244 11.08 -7.46 -5.52
N SER A 245 11.54 -8.72 -5.60
CA SER A 245 12.04 -9.50 -4.44
C SER A 245 13.24 -8.85 -3.75
N LEU A 246 13.98 -8.01 -4.48
CA LEU A 246 15.10 -7.22 -3.96
C LEU A 246 14.63 -6.06 -3.06
N THR A 247 13.38 -5.63 -3.20
CA THR A 247 12.78 -4.56 -2.38
C THR A 247 11.87 -5.12 -1.30
N ASP A 248 11.13 -6.18 -1.64
CA ASP A 248 10.40 -7.07 -0.72
C ASP A 248 11.32 -7.65 0.38
N GLY A 249 12.64 -7.70 0.12
CA GLY A 249 13.65 -8.08 1.10
C GLY A 249 13.79 -9.60 1.24
N VAL A 250 13.62 -10.35 0.15
CA VAL A 250 13.81 -11.80 0.15
C VAL A 250 15.23 -12.14 0.62
N THR A 251 15.35 -13.14 1.51
CA THR A 251 16.57 -13.51 2.27
C THR A 251 17.05 -12.55 3.37
N SER A 252 16.41 -11.38 3.55
CA SER A 252 16.59 -10.57 4.77
C SER A 252 16.17 -11.38 6.01
N THR A 253 16.91 -11.22 7.11
CA THR A 253 16.56 -11.82 8.41
C THR A 253 15.15 -11.42 8.84
N THR A 254 14.31 -12.43 9.12
CA THR A 254 12.90 -12.20 9.50
C THR A 254 12.82 -11.61 10.91
N GLY A 255 12.10 -10.51 11.10
CA GLY A 255 11.94 -9.86 12.40
C GLY A 255 13.10 -8.94 12.80
N ALA A 256 13.99 -8.61 11.87
CA ALA A 256 15.15 -7.73 12.10
C ALA A 256 15.08 -6.41 11.33
N ASP A 257 14.06 -6.22 10.48
CA ASP A 257 13.84 -5.01 9.68
C ASP A 257 15.10 -4.53 8.90
N ASN A 258 15.89 -5.50 8.41
CA ASN A 258 17.12 -5.29 7.64
C ASN A 258 16.87 -5.13 6.12
N ARG A 259 15.63 -4.87 5.66
CA ARG A 259 15.36 -4.66 4.23
C ARG A 259 15.91 -3.29 3.84
N TRP A 260 16.46 -3.14 2.64
CA TRP A 260 17.10 -1.87 2.28
C TRP A 260 16.18 -0.61 2.36
N PRO A 261 14.84 -0.67 2.19
CA PRO A 261 13.97 0.48 2.46
C PRO A 261 13.88 0.87 3.93
N ASP A 262 13.99 -0.10 4.86
CA ASP A 262 14.02 0.15 6.30
C ASP A 262 15.33 0.88 6.65
N VAL A 263 16.47 0.34 6.22
CA VAL A 263 17.80 0.94 6.43
C VAL A 263 17.93 2.30 5.73
N LEU A 264 17.22 2.54 4.61
CA LEU A 264 17.12 3.87 4.00
C LEU A 264 16.36 4.85 4.90
N SER A 265 15.29 4.40 5.55
CA SER A 265 14.57 5.20 6.55
C SER A 265 15.46 5.54 7.75
N ASP A 266 16.28 4.60 8.23
CA ASP A 266 17.25 4.84 9.30
C ASP A 266 18.26 5.92 8.92
N ARG A 267 18.94 5.75 7.77
CA ARG A 267 19.89 6.74 7.25
C ARG A 267 19.28 8.13 7.10
N LEU A 268 18.03 8.22 6.65
CA LEU A 268 17.34 9.51 6.53
C LEU A 268 17.07 10.13 7.91
N ARG A 269 16.60 9.33 8.88
CA ARG A 269 16.35 9.76 10.27
C ARG A 269 17.63 10.25 10.96
N GLU A 270 18.73 9.50 10.83
CA GLU A 270 20.04 9.84 11.37
C GLU A 270 20.63 11.11 10.73
N ALA A 271 20.52 11.25 9.41
CA ALA A 271 20.97 12.43 8.69
C ALA A 271 20.21 13.70 9.15
N LEU A 272 18.89 13.60 9.33
CA LEU A 272 18.07 14.68 9.88
C LEU A 272 18.44 15.00 11.33
N ALA A 273 18.70 13.99 12.17
CA ALA A 273 19.11 14.18 13.57
C ALA A 273 20.49 14.84 13.72
N THR A 274 21.39 14.64 12.75
CA THR A 274 22.69 15.34 12.66
C THR A 274 22.59 16.74 12.03
N GLY A 275 21.38 17.21 11.70
CA GLY A 275 21.13 18.56 11.19
C GLY A 275 21.41 18.73 9.69
N ARG A 276 21.44 17.64 8.91
CA ARG A 276 21.43 17.77 7.44
C ARG A 276 20.09 18.38 7.00
N ASP A 277 20.18 19.44 6.21
CA ASP A 277 19.06 19.93 5.40
C ASP A 277 18.67 18.85 4.40
N LEU A 278 17.59 18.13 4.69
CA LEU A 278 16.99 17.03 3.93
C LEU A 278 15.47 17.05 4.19
N PRO A 279 14.63 16.54 3.28
CA PRO A 279 13.21 16.38 3.56
C PRO A 279 12.95 15.21 4.51
N ARG A 280 12.06 15.38 5.49
CA ARG A 280 11.62 14.31 6.39
C ARG A 280 10.51 13.49 5.73
N TYR A 281 10.89 12.50 4.95
CA TYR A 281 9.93 11.59 4.32
C TYR A 281 9.72 10.29 5.09
N GLY A 282 8.48 9.80 5.10
CA GLY A 282 8.19 8.39 5.36
C GLY A 282 8.63 7.55 4.16
N VAL A 283 9.19 6.37 4.41
CA VAL A 283 9.61 5.42 3.36
C VAL A 283 8.66 4.23 3.43
N VAL A 284 8.02 3.89 2.30
CA VAL A 284 7.11 2.74 2.22
C VAL A 284 7.55 1.73 1.17
N ASN A 285 7.42 0.45 1.50
CA ASN A 285 7.91 -0.68 0.72
C ASN A 285 6.77 -1.31 -0.10
N GLU A 286 6.72 -0.98 -1.38
CA GLU A 286 5.78 -1.57 -2.35
C GLU A 286 6.51 -2.62 -3.22
N GLY A 287 7.38 -3.41 -2.59
CA GLY A 287 8.06 -4.57 -3.17
C GLY A 287 7.12 -5.76 -3.36
N ILE A 288 7.30 -6.52 -4.45
CA ILE A 288 6.61 -7.80 -4.67
C ILE A 288 7.61 -8.82 -5.23
N SER A 289 7.84 -9.94 -4.55
CA SER A 289 8.76 -10.97 -5.03
C SER A 289 8.46 -11.44 -6.45
N GLY A 290 9.48 -11.39 -7.29
CA GLY A 290 9.39 -11.79 -8.69
C GLY A 290 8.66 -10.81 -9.63
N ASN A 291 8.33 -9.61 -9.16
CA ASN A 291 7.55 -8.64 -9.91
C ASN A 291 8.30 -8.07 -11.11
N ARG A 292 7.52 -7.68 -12.13
CA ARG A 292 8.02 -7.26 -13.44
C ARG A 292 7.49 -5.89 -13.79
N ILE A 293 8.22 -5.15 -14.62
CA ILE A 293 7.72 -3.89 -15.16
C ILE A 293 6.57 -4.16 -16.14
N LEU A 294 6.70 -5.15 -17.01
CA LEU A 294 5.89 -5.25 -18.23
C LEU A 294 4.71 -6.22 -18.18
N ALA A 295 4.69 -7.20 -17.27
CA ALA A 295 3.76 -8.32 -17.35
C ALA A 295 3.31 -8.83 -15.98
N ASP A 296 1.99 -8.90 -15.80
CA ASP A 296 1.31 -9.40 -14.60
C ASP A 296 1.54 -10.92 -14.42
N GLY A 297 1.16 -11.46 -13.25
CA GLY A 297 0.90 -12.89 -13.11
C GLY A 297 -0.45 -13.31 -13.70
N LEU A 298 -0.94 -14.47 -13.27
CA LEU A 298 -2.21 -15.04 -13.73
C LEU A 298 -3.38 -14.60 -12.83
N GLY A 299 -4.61 -14.87 -13.25
CA GLY A 299 -5.82 -14.59 -12.46
C GLY A 299 -6.55 -13.29 -12.85
N ARG A 300 -7.65 -13.01 -12.15
CA ARG A 300 -8.46 -11.79 -12.31
C ARG A 300 -9.09 -11.40 -10.94
N PRO A 301 -8.67 -10.28 -10.31
CA PRO A 301 -7.52 -9.45 -10.71
C PRO A 301 -6.23 -10.26 -10.76
N ALA A 302 -5.27 -9.82 -11.59
CA ALA A 302 -4.04 -10.57 -11.77
C ALA A 302 -3.23 -10.58 -10.47
N GLU A 303 -2.78 -11.77 -10.08
CA GLU A 303 -1.79 -11.92 -9.02
C GLU A 303 -0.44 -11.40 -9.49
N ASN A 304 0.37 -10.89 -8.56
CA ASN A 304 1.68 -10.28 -8.86
C ASN A 304 1.57 -9.29 -10.05
N PRO A 305 0.68 -8.27 -9.96
CA PRO A 305 0.41 -7.36 -11.07
C PRO A 305 1.69 -6.60 -11.43
N SER A 306 1.89 -6.31 -12.71
CA SER A 306 3.07 -5.59 -13.21
C SER A 306 3.21 -4.21 -12.56
N GLY A 307 4.45 -3.72 -12.49
CA GLY A 307 4.78 -2.38 -12.03
C GLY A 307 3.94 -1.31 -12.74
N LEU A 308 3.75 -1.45 -14.06
CA LEU A 308 2.90 -0.55 -14.85
C LEU A 308 1.43 -0.58 -14.43
N ASN A 309 0.84 -1.77 -14.22
CA ASN A 309 -0.58 -1.88 -13.86
C ASN A 309 -0.87 -1.55 -12.39
N ARG A 310 0.10 -1.71 -11.49
CA ARG A 310 -0.06 -1.41 -10.06
C ARG A 310 0.36 -0.01 -9.64
N PHE A 311 1.07 0.73 -10.50
CA PHE A 311 1.59 2.08 -10.20
C PHE A 311 0.53 3.02 -9.59
N GLY A 312 -0.66 3.09 -10.19
CA GLY A 312 -1.74 3.94 -9.70
C GLY A 312 -2.25 3.58 -8.29
N ARG A 313 -2.19 2.30 -7.91
CA ARG A 313 -2.66 1.80 -6.61
C ARG A 313 -1.56 1.90 -5.54
N ASP A 314 -0.39 1.37 -5.85
CA ASP A 314 0.71 1.18 -4.90
C ASP A 314 1.56 2.45 -4.75
N VAL A 315 1.62 3.31 -5.78
CA VAL A 315 2.37 4.58 -5.73
C VAL A 315 1.42 5.76 -5.58
N LEU A 316 0.59 6.04 -6.59
CA LEU A 316 -0.25 7.25 -6.60
C LEU A 316 -1.37 7.21 -5.54
N GLY A 317 -1.75 6.02 -5.08
CA GLY A 317 -2.70 5.77 -3.98
C GLY A 317 -2.10 5.85 -2.57
N ARG A 318 -0.87 6.35 -2.40
CA ARG A 318 -0.26 6.65 -1.10
C ARG A 318 -0.40 8.15 -0.78
N PRO A 319 -0.53 8.54 0.49
CA PRO A 319 -0.74 9.94 0.82
C PRO A 319 0.56 10.74 0.68
N HIS A 320 0.46 11.95 0.11
CA HIS A 320 1.53 12.95 0.05
C HIS A 320 2.88 12.46 -0.53
N VAL A 321 2.83 11.59 -1.55
CA VAL A 321 4.05 11.13 -2.25
C VAL A 321 4.83 12.31 -2.83
N ARG A 322 6.16 12.21 -2.79
CA ARG A 322 7.10 13.19 -3.33
C ARG A 322 8.10 12.56 -4.28
N VAL A 323 8.57 11.36 -3.94
CA VAL A 323 9.58 10.62 -4.68
C VAL A 323 9.11 9.18 -4.86
N VAL A 324 9.38 8.61 -6.03
CA VAL A 324 9.23 7.19 -6.31
C VAL A 324 10.62 6.62 -6.57
N VAL A 325 10.97 5.54 -5.88
CA VAL A 325 12.18 4.77 -6.20
C VAL A 325 11.77 3.54 -6.99
N VAL A 326 12.32 3.35 -8.19
CA VAL A 326 12.02 2.22 -9.08
C VAL A 326 13.18 1.23 -9.08
N ALA A 327 12.95 0.08 -8.45
CA ALA A 327 13.89 -1.03 -8.33
C ALA A 327 13.29 -2.31 -8.95
N LEU A 328 13.04 -2.27 -10.26
CA LEU A 328 12.41 -3.34 -11.05
C LEU A 328 13.21 -3.63 -12.33
N GLY A 329 13.02 -4.82 -12.90
CA GLY A 329 13.42 -5.17 -14.27
C GLY A 329 14.24 -6.46 -14.40
N VAL A 330 14.86 -6.96 -13.33
CA VAL A 330 15.64 -8.21 -13.40
C VAL A 330 14.74 -9.42 -13.66
N ASN A 331 13.52 -9.41 -13.14
CA ASN A 331 12.52 -10.45 -13.37
C ASN A 331 11.94 -10.46 -14.80
N ASP A 332 11.92 -9.32 -15.50
CA ASP A 332 11.57 -9.24 -16.92
C ASP A 332 12.60 -9.99 -17.79
N ILE A 333 13.88 -10.01 -17.37
CA ILE A 333 14.96 -10.80 -18.00
C ILE A 333 14.85 -12.29 -17.63
N LEU A 334 14.59 -12.60 -16.36
CA LEU A 334 14.73 -13.96 -15.80
C LEU A 334 13.50 -14.87 -16.01
N ARG A 335 12.27 -14.34 -15.95
CA ARG A 335 11.06 -15.20 -15.84
C ARG A 335 10.60 -15.89 -17.13
N HIS A 336 10.87 -15.34 -18.31
CA HIS A 336 10.47 -15.95 -19.58
C HIS A 336 11.63 -15.99 -20.59
N PRO A 337 11.93 -17.16 -21.19
CA PRO A 337 12.81 -17.24 -22.35
C PRO A 337 12.24 -16.43 -23.52
N GLY A 338 13.10 -15.73 -24.26
CA GLY A 338 12.71 -15.02 -25.50
C GLY A 338 12.03 -13.65 -25.32
N THR A 339 11.77 -13.18 -24.09
CA THR A 339 11.19 -11.84 -23.83
C THR A 339 12.14 -10.86 -23.17
N ALA A 340 13.42 -11.23 -22.99
CA ALA A 340 14.47 -10.38 -22.44
C ALA A 340 14.91 -9.32 -23.47
N ASP A 341 13.99 -8.42 -23.82
CA ASP A 341 14.18 -7.34 -24.77
C ASP A 341 14.53 -6.05 -24.00
N PRO A 342 15.78 -5.55 -24.10
CA PRO A 342 16.23 -4.39 -23.33
C PRO A 342 15.46 -3.12 -23.72
N ASP A 343 15.06 -2.97 -24.99
CA ASP A 343 14.39 -1.75 -25.47
C ASP A 343 12.95 -1.69 -24.94
N ARG A 344 12.27 -2.84 -24.85
CA ARG A 344 10.94 -2.93 -24.24
C ARG A 344 10.97 -2.72 -22.73
N ILE A 345 11.99 -3.23 -22.03
CA ILE A 345 12.15 -3.03 -20.59
C ILE A 345 12.43 -1.55 -20.27
N VAL A 346 13.33 -0.90 -21.03
CA VAL A 346 13.60 0.54 -20.90
C VAL A 346 12.39 1.38 -21.27
N ALA A 347 11.61 1.01 -22.29
CA ALA A 347 10.33 1.67 -22.60
C ALA A 347 9.32 1.56 -21.44
N GLY A 348 9.28 0.41 -20.75
CA GLY A 348 8.49 0.24 -19.53
C GLY A 348 8.94 1.14 -18.37
N MET A 349 10.25 1.27 -18.15
CA MET A 349 10.80 2.21 -17.16
C MET A 349 10.41 3.66 -17.47
N ASN A 350 10.55 4.08 -18.73
CA ASN A 350 10.12 5.41 -19.19
C ASN A 350 8.61 5.63 -19.03
N ALA A 351 7.77 4.60 -19.17
CA ALA A 351 6.34 4.70 -18.94
C ALA A 351 5.97 4.83 -17.45
N LEU A 352 6.73 4.23 -16.53
CA LEU A 352 6.61 4.49 -15.09
C LEU A 352 7.01 5.94 -14.74
N VAL A 353 8.09 6.43 -15.36
CA VAL A 353 8.56 7.81 -15.17
C VAL A 353 7.57 8.83 -15.71
N ALA A 354 6.97 8.58 -16.87
CA ALA A 354 5.90 9.42 -17.42
C ALA A 354 4.67 9.47 -16.50
N GLN A 355 4.27 8.34 -15.88
CA GLN A 355 3.20 8.32 -14.88
C GLN A 355 3.57 9.11 -13.62
N ALA A 356 4.81 9.02 -13.13
CA ALA A 356 5.28 9.79 -11.99
C ALA A 356 5.29 11.31 -12.27
N HIS A 357 5.85 11.72 -13.41
CA HIS A 357 5.97 13.12 -13.84
C HIS A 357 4.62 13.78 -14.10
N ALA A 358 3.63 13.03 -14.61
CA ALA A 358 2.24 13.50 -14.73
C ALA A 358 1.59 13.86 -13.38
N HIS A 359 2.14 13.35 -12.28
CA HIS A 359 1.73 13.66 -10.91
C HIS A 359 2.77 14.50 -10.13
N GLY A 360 3.76 15.07 -10.82
CA GLY A 360 4.80 15.94 -10.23
C GLY A 360 5.80 15.22 -9.32
N LEU A 361 5.86 13.89 -9.36
CA LEU A 361 6.74 13.09 -8.51
C LEU A 361 8.13 12.94 -9.13
N LYS A 362 9.19 13.10 -8.34
CA LYS A 362 10.56 12.78 -8.77
C LYS A 362 10.75 11.26 -8.82
N VAL A 363 11.52 10.76 -9.79
CA VAL A 363 11.85 9.33 -9.88
C VAL A 363 13.34 9.07 -9.74
N VAL A 364 13.70 8.29 -8.73
CA VAL A 364 15.04 7.71 -8.57
C VAL A 364 15.01 6.28 -9.10
N GLY A 365 15.89 5.93 -10.03
CA GLY A 365 15.98 4.57 -10.56
C GLY A 365 17.17 3.79 -10.00
N ALA A 366 17.02 2.48 -9.84
CA ALA A 366 18.12 1.59 -9.51
C ALA A 366 18.64 0.85 -10.75
N THR A 367 19.96 0.71 -10.88
CA THR A 367 20.57 -0.23 -11.85
C THR A 367 20.24 -1.69 -11.47
N LEU A 368 20.04 -2.55 -12.46
CA LEU A 368 19.82 -3.98 -12.27
C LEU A 368 21.09 -4.67 -11.74
N MET A 369 20.98 -5.28 -10.55
CA MET A 369 22.10 -5.94 -9.86
C MET A 369 22.60 -7.19 -10.62
N PRO A 370 23.84 -7.66 -10.38
CA PRO A 370 24.36 -8.85 -11.02
C PRO A 370 23.63 -10.12 -10.54
N PHE A 371 23.49 -11.11 -11.41
CA PHE A 371 22.88 -12.41 -11.11
C PHE A 371 23.74 -13.60 -11.58
N GLY A 372 25.04 -13.39 -11.76
CA GLY A 372 26.02 -14.41 -12.16
C GLY A 372 26.11 -15.54 -11.15
N GLY A 373 25.79 -16.75 -11.58
CA GLY A 373 25.69 -17.94 -10.74
C GLY A 373 24.24 -18.37 -10.46
N HIS A 374 23.25 -17.47 -10.54
CA HIS A 374 21.85 -17.84 -10.39
C HIS A 374 21.44 -18.79 -11.53
N ARG A 375 20.59 -19.78 -11.25
CA ARG A 375 20.11 -20.80 -12.20
C ARG A 375 19.52 -20.24 -13.52
N GLY A 376 19.10 -18.98 -13.53
CA GLY A 376 18.56 -18.29 -14.70
C GLY A 376 19.60 -17.52 -15.53
N HIS A 377 20.86 -17.46 -15.10
CA HIS A 377 21.94 -16.74 -15.79
C HIS A 377 22.32 -17.40 -17.13
N THR A 378 22.46 -16.57 -18.16
CA THR A 378 23.15 -16.88 -19.42
C THR A 378 23.88 -15.64 -19.91
N ASP A 379 24.93 -15.78 -20.70
CA ASP A 379 25.67 -14.61 -21.23
C ASP A 379 24.77 -13.69 -22.07
N ALA A 380 23.77 -14.24 -22.76
CA ALA A 380 22.74 -13.47 -23.47
C ALA A 380 21.88 -12.62 -22.52
N ARG A 381 21.51 -13.15 -21.34
CA ARG A 381 20.75 -12.41 -20.32
C ARG A 381 21.61 -11.36 -19.62
N GLU A 382 22.88 -11.65 -19.39
CA GLU A 382 23.84 -10.67 -18.87
C GLU A 382 24.05 -9.52 -19.87
N ALA A 383 24.16 -9.80 -21.18
CA ALA A 383 24.24 -8.76 -22.20
C ALA A 383 23.00 -7.84 -22.22
N VAL A 384 21.80 -8.40 -22.03
CA VAL A 384 20.55 -7.61 -21.88
C VAL A 384 20.62 -6.73 -20.63
N ARG A 385 21.04 -7.28 -19.48
CA ARG A 385 21.21 -6.53 -18.22
C ARG A 385 22.19 -5.36 -18.38
N GLN A 386 23.34 -5.61 -19.00
CA GLN A 386 24.36 -4.57 -19.25
C GLN A 386 23.83 -3.46 -20.17
N ARG A 387 23.06 -3.80 -21.21
CA ARG A 387 22.44 -2.78 -22.09
C ARG A 387 21.41 -1.93 -21.36
N ILE A 388 20.57 -2.52 -20.51
CA ILE A 388 19.62 -1.76 -19.66
C ILE A 388 20.39 -0.85 -18.69
N ASN A 389 21.41 -1.37 -18.01
CA ASN A 389 22.22 -0.58 -17.08
C ASN A 389 23.00 0.55 -17.76
N ALA A 390 23.37 0.41 -19.03
CA ALA A 390 23.98 1.48 -19.81
C ALA A 390 22.98 2.62 -20.09
N GLU A 391 21.73 2.32 -20.43
CA GLU A 391 20.67 3.34 -20.58
C GLU A 391 20.35 4.06 -19.27
N ILE A 392 20.26 3.31 -18.16
CA ILE A 392 20.03 3.86 -16.82
C ILE A 392 21.16 4.83 -16.45
N ARG A 393 22.42 4.38 -16.52
CA ARG A 393 23.60 5.21 -16.17
C ARG A 393 23.82 6.40 -17.09
N ALA A 394 23.29 6.36 -18.31
CA ALA A 394 23.36 7.49 -19.23
C ALA A 394 22.38 8.64 -18.88
N GLY A 395 21.61 8.52 -17.79
CA GLY A 395 20.70 9.58 -17.32
C GLY A 395 19.51 9.84 -18.24
N ARG A 396 19.16 8.89 -19.10
CA ARG A 396 18.06 9.02 -20.09
C ARG A 396 16.71 8.52 -19.61
N VAL A 397 16.68 7.81 -18.47
CA VAL A 397 15.49 7.10 -17.99
C VAL A 397 14.89 7.77 -16.75
N PHE A 398 15.70 8.09 -15.74
CA PHE A 398 15.27 8.56 -14.43
C PHE A 398 15.86 9.92 -14.08
N ASP A 399 15.24 10.65 -13.14
CA ASP A 399 15.71 11.98 -12.69
C ASP A 399 17.01 11.88 -11.86
N ALA A 400 17.19 10.75 -11.16
CA ALA A 400 18.41 10.38 -10.45
C ALA A 400 18.60 8.86 -10.47
N VAL A 401 19.82 8.38 -10.18
CA VAL A 401 20.19 6.96 -10.33
C VAL A 401 21.06 6.47 -9.17
N VAL A 402 20.63 5.38 -8.54
CA VAL A 402 21.43 4.61 -7.57
C VAL A 402 22.04 3.36 -8.23
N ASP A 403 23.36 3.24 -8.18
CA ASP A 403 24.11 2.18 -8.88
C ASP A 403 24.31 0.94 -7.99
N PHE A 404 23.22 0.21 -7.73
CA PHE A 404 23.24 -1.07 -7.01
C PHE A 404 24.09 -2.16 -7.69
N ASP A 405 24.28 -2.12 -9.01
CA ASP A 405 25.22 -3.03 -9.70
C ASP A 405 26.64 -2.80 -9.19
N ARG A 406 27.12 -1.56 -9.26
CA ARG A 406 28.45 -1.19 -8.78
C ARG A 406 28.59 -1.40 -7.27
N ALA A 407 27.52 -1.21 -6.51
CA ALA A 407 27.52 -1.35 -5.06
C ALA A 407 27.74 -2.80 -4.58
N LEU A 408 27.12 -3.78 -5.26
CA LEU A 408 27.11 -5.17 -4.80
C LEU A 408 27.98 -6.13 -5.62
N ARG A 409 28.41 -5.77 -6.82
CA ARG A 409 29.17 -6.70 -7.68
C ARG A 409 30.53 -7.08 -7.12
N ASP A 410 30.95 -8.31 -7.40
CA ASP A 410 32.29 -8.78 -7.10
C ASP A 410 33.33 -8.01 -7.94
N PRO A 411 34.43 -7.49 -7.36
CA PRO A 411 35.44 -6.75 -8.11
C PRO A 411 36.27 -7.63 -9.06
N TYR A 412 36.30 -8.95 -8.85
CA TYR A 412 37.05 -9.92 -9.66
C TYR A 412 36.16 -10.66 -10.68
N ASP A 413 34.86 -10.81 -10.42
CA ASP A 413 33.85 -11.18 -11.44
C ASP A 413 32.60 -10.27 -11.36
N PRO A 414 32.60 -9.10 -12.04
CA PRO A 414 31.52 -8.12 -11.99
C PRO A 414 30.13 -8.59 -12.45
N ARG A 415 30.01 -9.83 -12.95
CA ARG A 415 28.74 -10.48 -13.26
C ARG A 415 28.06 -11.08 -12.03
N ARG A 416 28.80 -11.29 -10.93
CA ARG A 416 28.33 -11.92 -9.69
C ARG A 416 28.12 -10.89 -8.58
N LEU A 417 27.28 -11.22 -7.61
CA LEU A 417 27.31 -10.55 -6.30
C LEU A 417 28.63 -10.88 -5.60
N ARG A 418 29.21 -9.90 -4.90
CA ARG A 418 30.32 -10.13 -3.96
C ARG A 418 29.85 -11.05 -2.84
N SER A 419 30.67 -12.04 -2.48
CA SER A 419 30.32 -13.08 -1.49
C SER A 419 29.79 -12.54 -0.15
N ASP A 420 30.31 -11.43 0.37
CA ASP A 420 29.84 -10.79 1.61
C ASP A 420 28.38 -10.29 1.53
N TYR A 421 27.92 -9.98 0.31
CA TYR A 421 26.61 -9.41 0.00
C TYR A 421 25.65 -10.43 -0.64
N ASP A 422 26.10 -11.63 -0.97
CA ASP A 422 25.30 -12.69 -1.57
C ASP A 422 24.63 -13.53 -0.47
N SER A 423 23.33 -13.82 -0.60
CA SER A 423 22.63 -14.77 0.29
C SER A 423 23.05 -16.23 0.06
N GLY A 424 23.75 -16.50 -1.05
CA GLY A 424 24.16 -17.83 -1.51
C GLY A 424 23.31 -18.36 -2.67
N ASP A 425 22.21 -17.68 -3.04
CA ASP A 425 21.39 -18.02 -4.21
C ASP A 425 21.80 -17.28 -5.50
N HIS A 426 22.79 -16.38 -5.39
CA HIS A 426 23.37 -15.59 -6.47
C HIS A 426 22.40 -14.62 -7.15
N LEU A 427 21.31 -14.22 -6.46
CA LEU A 427 20.35 -13.21 -6.91
C LEU A 427 19.94 -12.24 -5.79
N HIS A 428 19.66 -12.75 -4.59
CA HIS A 428 19.19 -11.95 -3.45
C HIS A 428 20.34 -11.54 -2.52
N PRO A 429 20.36 -10.27 -2.07
CA PRO A 429 21.32 -9.79 -1.09
C PRO A 429 21.19 -10.45 0.29
N SER A 430 22.32 -10.69 0.95
CA SER A 430 22.35 -10.89 2.41
C SER A 430 21.97 -9.59 3.14
N ASP A 431 21.72 -9.64 4.46
CA ASP A 431 21.50 -8.44 5.28
C ASP A 431 22.60 -7.36 5.06
N LYS A 432 23.87 -7.77 4.94
CA LYS A 432 24.98 -6.85 4.61
C LYS A 432 24.84 -6.23 3.22
N GLY A 433 24.33 -7.00 2.25
CA GLY A 433 24.04 -6.50 0.91
C GLY A 433 22.87 -5.50 0.91
N TYR A 434 21.82 -5.74 1.70
CA TYR A 434 20.73 -4.78 1.88
C TYR A 434 21.17 -3.49 2.60
N THR A 435 21.97 -3.60 3.66
CA THR A 435 22.64 -2.43 4.27
C THR A 435 23.45 -1.68 3.22
N ARG A 436 24.22 -2.39 2.39
CA ARG A 436 25.04 -1.78 1.35
C ARG A 436 24.23 -1.08 0.25
N MET A 437 23.07 -1.61 -0.13
CA MET A 437 22.15 -0.93 -1.05
C MET A 437 21.66 0.40 -0.46
N ALA A 438 21.24 0.41 0.81
CA ALA A 438 20.83 1.64 1.48
C ALA A 438 22.00 2.63 1.60
N GLU A 439 23.20 2.18 2.00
CA GLU A 439 24.41 3.02 2.14
C GLU A 439 24.76 3.84 0.89
N VAL A 440 24.64 3.25 -0.31
CA VAL A 440 25.00 3.90 -1.57
C VAL A 440 23.92 4.84 -2.13
N PHE A 441 22.73 4.84 -1.54
CA PHE A 441 21.67 5.77 -1.91
C PHE A 441 22.03 7.17 -1.41
N ASP A 442 22.21 8.13 -2.32
CA ASP A 442 22.43 9.52 -1.94
C ASP A 442 21.10 10.12 -1.42
N LEU A 443 21.10 10.61 -0.18
CA LEU A 443 19.90 11.19 0.42
C LEU A 443 19.53 12.53 -0.24
N ASP A 444 20.46 13.23 -0.88
CA ASP A 444 20.15 14.44 -1.65
C ASP A 444 19.36 14.12 -2.93
N ASP A 445 19.34 12.87 -3.41
CA ASP A 445 18.42 12.45 -4.49
C ASP A 445 16.95 12.45 -4.06
N LEU A 446 16.65 12.56 -2.76
CA LEU A 446 15.29 12.79 -2.27
C LEU A 446 14.86 14.27 -2.39
N LYS A 447 15.78 15.21 -2.67
CA LYS A 447 15.44 16.64 -2.82
C LYS A 447 14.84 16.98 -4.19
N GLY A 448 14.01 18.02 -4.18
CA GLY A 448 13.37 18.58 -5.36
C GLY A 448 12.16 17.78 -5.85
N GLY A 449 11.42 18.36 -6.79
CA GLY A 449 10.34 17.68 -7.52
C GLY A 449 10.64 17.66 -9.01
N ALA A 450 9.97 16.77 -9.74
CA ALA A 450 9.97 16.84 -11.20
C ALA A 450 9.14 18.05 -11.66
N PRO A 451 9.55 18.80 -12.70
CA PRO A 451 8.69 19.83 -13.28
C PRO A 451 7.45 19.15 -13.87
N ALA A 452 6.28 19.44 -13.29
CA ALA A 452 5.02 18.92 -13.78
C ALA A 452 4.82 19.31 -15.25
N ARG A 453 4.70 18.32 -16.13
CA ARG A 453 4.33 18.54 -17.54
C ARG A 453 2.82 18.72 -17.61
N LEU A 454 2.40 19.98 -17.55
CA LEU A 454 1.02 20.45 -17.77
C LEU A 454 0.54 20.17 -19.19
#